data_AF-A0A5E4IDM5-F1
#
_entry.id   AF-A0A5E4IDM5-F1
#
_cell.length_a   1.000
_cell.length_b   1.000
_cell.length_c   1.000
_cell.angle_alpha   90.00
_cell.angle_beta   90.00
_cell.angle_gamma   90.00
#
_symmetry.space_group_name_H-M   'P 1'
#
loop_
_entity.id
_entity.type
_entity.pdbx_description
1 polymer ?
#
loop_
_entity_poly.entity_id
_entity_poly.type
_entity_poly.pdbx_seq_one_letter_code
_entity_poly.pdbx_strand_id
1 'polypeptide(L)'
;MAKDMWGKIAVWAFIIGVVIALVIGLWQAYNLQNGEQPILSSDNGVWVGWVLAFLGLIVGLLAILGRGTITKSETPSFLMAGIALLIMYGVFSSMTNALKPWLGPLLAGISWPLAIFVAPAVGILSIKAIWDIGKED
;
A
#
# COMPACT_ATOMS: atom_id res chain seq x y z
N MET A 1 -24.94 5.02 14.88
CA MET A 1 -24.98 5.79 13.62
C MET A 1 -23.62 6.39 13.23
N ALA A 2 -22.86 7.06 14.12
CA ALA A 2 -21.52 7.55 13.75
C ALA A 2 -20.41 6.48 13.79
N LYS A 3 -20.45 5.55 14.76
CA LYS A 3 -19.40 4.53 14.98
C LYS A 3 -19.32 3.51 13.83
N ASP A 4 -20.47 3.22 13.24
CA ASP A 4 -20.73 2.39 12.07
C ASP A 4 -20.33 3.07 10.75
N MET A 5 -20.41 4.40 10.67
CA MET A 5 -20.02 5.14 9.46
C MET A 5 -18.50 5.21 9.29
N TRP A 6 -17.74 5.48 10.36
CA TRP A 6 -16.27 5.54 10.30
C TRP A 6 -15.63 4.19 9.94
N GLY A 7 -16.16 3.08 10.47
CA GLY A 7 -15.71 1.74 10.10
C GLY A 7 -15.95 1.45 8.61
N LYS A 8 -17.13 1.82 8.08
CA LYS A 8 -17.42 1.68 6.65
C LYS A 8 -16.48 2.52 5.79
N ILE A 9 -16.19 3.76 6.19
CA ILE A 9 -15.24 4.63 5.47
C ILE A 9 -13.86 3.99 5.40
N ALA A 10 -13.37 3.41 6.50
CA ALA A 10 -12.07 2.73 6.51
C ALA A 10 -12.05 1.52 5.55
N VAL A 11 -13.11 0.72 5.55
CA VAL A 11 -13.26 -0.45 4.65
C VAL A 11 -13.25 -0.02 3.19
N TRP A 12 -14.05 1.00 2.85
CA TRP A 12 -14.10 1.51 1.49
C TRP A 12 -12.79 2.18 1.07
N ALA A 13 -12.15 2.97 1.93
CA ALA A 13 -10.84 3.57 1.65
C ALA A 13 -9.79 2.50 1.37
N PHE A 14 -9.80 1.39 2.13
CA PHE A 14 -8.89 0.28 1.91
C PHE A 14 -9.15 -0.43 0.59
N ILE A 15 -10.40 -0.82 0.33
CA ILE A 15 -10.78 -1.54 -0.90
C ILE A 15 -10.49 -0.67 -2.13
N ILE A 16 -10.90 0.60 -2.12
CA ILE A 16 -10.68 1.52 -3.23
C ILE A 16 -9.17 1.72 -3.46
N GLY A 17 -8.39 1.91 -2.39
CA GLY A 17 -6.94 2.03 -2.48
C GLY A 17 -6.28 0.81 -3.14
N VAL A 18 -6.68 -0.40 -2.73
CA VAL A 18 -6.19 -1.66 -3.32
C VAL A 18 -6.60 -1.78 -4.79
N VAL A 19 -7.86 -1.51 -5.12
CA VAL A 19 -8.35 -1.60 -6.50
C VAL A 19 -7.60 -0.63 -7.41
N ILE A 20 -7.43 0.63 -6.99
CA ILE A 20 -6.65 1.63 -7.75
C ILE A 20 -5.21 1.15 -7.91
N ALA A 21 -4.57 0.70 -6.83
CA ALA A 21 -3.19 0.22 -6.86
C ALA A 21 -3.01 -0.96 -7.84
N LEU A 22 -3.96 -1.90 -7.87
CA LEU A 22 -3.92 -3.04 -8.79
C LEU A 22 -4.11 -2.61 -10.25
N VAL A 23 -5.08 -1.74 -10.53
CA VAL A 23 -5.32 -1.25 -11.90
C VAL A 23 -4.10 -0.49 -12.43
N ILE A 24 -3.56 0.42 -11.62
CA ILE A 24 -2.36 1.18 -11.96
C ILE A 24 -1.16 0.25 -12.09
N GLY A 25 -1.05 -0.76 -11.22
CA GLY A 25 0.06 -1.70 -11.24
C GLY A 25 0.06 -2.62 -12.45
N LEU A 26 -1.11 -3.08 -12.89
CA LEU A 26 -1.25 -3.84 -14.12
C LEU A 26 -0.93 -3.00 -15.35
N TRP A 27 -1.38 -1.74 -15.38
CA TRP A 27 -1.05 -0.83 -16.47
C TRP A 27 0.45 -0.49 -16.47
N GLN A 28 1.07 -0.33 -15.30
CA GLN A 28 2.50 -0.12 -15.18
C GLN A 28 3.30 -1.35 -15.65
N ALA A 29 2.84 -2.56 -15.31
CA ALA A 29 3.43 -3.81 -15.77
C ALA A 29 3.41 -3.91 -17.31
N TYR A 30 2.30 -3.52 -17.93
CA TYR A 30 2.18 -3.47 -19.39
C TYR A 30 3.21 -2.52 -20.01
N ASN A 31 3.34 -1.29 -19.50
CA ASN A 31 4.33 -0.33 -20.00
C ASN A 31 5.77 -0.86 -19.84
N LEU A 32 6.09 -1.41 -18.67
CA LEU A 32 7.41 -1.99 -18.38
C LEU A 32 7.76 -3.14 -19.34
N GLN A 33 6.78 -3.98 -19.69
CA GLN A 33 6.96 -5.07 -20.65
C GLN A 33 7.28 -4.54 -22.05
N ASN A 34 6.66 -3.42 -22.46
CA ASN A 34 6.86 -2.81 -23.77
C ASN A 34 8.07 -1.85 -23.83
N GLY A 35 8.82 -1.71 -22.74
CA GLY A 35 9.96 -0.79 -22.65
C GLY A 35 9.56 0.69 -22.58
N GLU A 36 8.29 0.96 -22.24
CA GLU A 36 7.78 2.31 -22.04
C GLU A 36 8.06 2.80 -20.61
N GLN A 37 7.93 4.11 -20.42
CA GLN A 37 8.09 4.72 -19.10
C GLN A 37 7.00 4.23 -18.13
N PRO A 38 7.34 3.96 -16.86
CA PRO A 38 6.36 3.61 -15.84
C PRO A 38 5.37 4.76 -15.59
N ILE A 39 4.10 4.42 -15.41
CA ILE A 39 3.02 5.43 -15.24
C ILE A 39 3.30 6.34 -14.05
N LEU A 40 3.69 5.77 -12.91
CA LEU A 40 3.99 6.53 -11.68
C LEU A 40 5.18 7.49 -11.83
N SER A 41 5.99 7.36 -12.89
CA SER A 41 7.08 8.28 -13.23
C SER A 41 6.64 9.43 -14.14
N SER A 42 5.39 9.44 -14.62
CA SER A 42 4.82 10.55 -15.40
C SER A 42 4.24 11.63 -14.48
N ASP A 43 4.08 12.86 -14.99
CA ASP A 43 3.47 13.98 -14.25
C ASP A 43 2.09 13.64 -13.70
N ASN A 44 1.26 12.91 -14.47
CA ASN A 44 -0.05 12.44 -14.04
C ASN A 44 0.06 11.30 -13.01
N GLY A 45 1.10 10.48 -13.10
CA GLY A 45 1.37 9.39 -12.16
C GLY A 45 1.74 9.85 -10.76
N VAL A 46 2.36 11.02 -10.62
CA VAL A 46 2.65 11.62 -9.32
C VAL A 46 1.37 11.87 -8.53
N TRP A 47 0.31 12.37 -9.18
CA TRP A 47 -1.00 12.58 -8.56
C TRP A 47 -1.66 11.27 -8.13
N VAL A 48 -1.52 10.21 -8.93
CA VAL A 48 -1.99 8.87 -8.56
C VAL A 48 -1.25 8.36 -7.32
N GLY A 49 0.07 8.55 -7.27
CA GLY A 49 0.88 8.22 -6.09
C GLY A 49 0.40 8.96 -4.83
N TRP A 50 0.09 10.26 -4.95
CA TRP A 50 -0.47 11.05 -3.85
C TRP A 50 -1.83 10.54 -3.38
N VAL A 51 -2.73 10.19 -4.29
CA VAL A 51 -4.04 9.63 -3.94
C VAL A 51 -3.87 8.31 -3.17
N LEU A 52 -3.01 7.41 -3.65
CA LEU A 52 -2.73 6.15 -2.97
C LEU A 52 -2.12 6.37 -1.57
N ALA A 53 -1.13 7.25 -1.45
CA ALA A 53 -0.52 7.59 -0.17
C ALA A 53 -1.54 8.20 0.79
N PHE A 54 -2.42 9.08 0.30
CA PHE A 54 -3.45 9.72 1.10
C PHE A 54 -4.51 8.73 1.60
N LEU A 55 -4.96 7.80 0.74
CA LEU A 55 -5.84 6.72 1.14
C LEU A 55 -5.19 5.81 2.18
N GLY A 56 -3.90 5.47 1.99
CA GLY A 56 -3.09 4.73 2.97
C GLY A 56 -3.03 5.42 4.32
N LEU A 57 -2.83 6.73 4.32
CA LEU A 57 -2.79 7.55 5.53
C LEU A 57 -4.14 7.54 6.25
N ILE A 58 -5.26 7.68 5.53
CA ILE A 58 -6.60 7.57 6.11
C ILE A 58 -6.80 6.21 6.79
N VAL A 59 -6.41 5.12 6.11
CA VAL A 59 -6.50 3.77 6.68
C VAL A 59 -5.66 3.66 7.95
N GLY A 60 -4.42 4.13 7.93
CA GLY A 60 -3.53 4.13 9.10
C GLY A 60 -4.09 4.90 10.29
N LEU A 61 -4.57 6.12 10.06
CA LEU A 61 -5.16 6.96 11.11
C LEU A 61 -6.41 6.31 11.71
N LEU A 62 -7.31 5.79 10.87
CA LEU A 62 -8.53 5.12 11.35
C LEU A 62 -8.22 3.83 12.13
N ALA A 63 -7.17 3.10 11.72
CA ALA A 63 -6.68 1.94 12.44
C ALA A 63 -6.15 2.31 13.84
N ILE A 64 -5.37 3.39 13.98
CA ILE A 64 -4.91 3.86 15.30
C ILE A 64 -6.09 4.20 16.21
N LEU A 65 -7.10 4.88 15.68
CA LEU A 65 -8.29 5.32 16.40
C LEU A 65 -9.24 4.18 16.79
N GLY A 66 -8.93 2.93 16.41
CA GLY A 66 -9.78 1.77 16.67
C GLY A 66 -11.11 1.82 15.93
N ARG A 67 -11.19 2.60 14.84
CA ARG A 67 -12.37 2.77 13.99
C ARG A 67 -12.11 2.33 12.54
N GLY A 68 -11.05 1.54 12.35
CA GLY A 68 -10.55 1.14 11.05
C GLY A 68 -10.94 -0.27 10.64
N THR A 69 -10.46 -0.66 9.46
CA THR A 69 -10.44 -2.04 8.95
C THR A 69 -9.56 -2.97 9.77
N ILE A 70 -8.52 -2.42 10.41
CA ILE A 70 -7.50 -3.19 11.13
C ILE A 70 -7.85 -3.13 12.61
N THR A 71 -8.28 -4.28 13.15
CA THR A 71 -8.51 -4.43 14.59
C THR A 71 -7.19 -4.60 15.35
N LYS A 72 -7.19 -4.41 16.67
CA LYS A 72 -5.97 -4.60 17.49
C LYS A 72 -5.35 -5.99 17.33
N SER A 73 -6.18 -7.03 17.19
CA SER A 73 -5.75 -8.41 16.95
C SER A 73 -5.13 -8.62 15.56
N GLU A 74 -5.47 -7.79 14.58
CA GLU A 74 -5.00 -7.91 13.20
C GLU A 74 -3.80 -7.01 12.92
N THR A 75 -3.51 -6.02 13.78
CA THR A 75 -2.38 -5.11 13.62
C THR A 75 -1.04 -5.83 13.39
N PRO A 76 -0.66 -6.88 14.15
CA PRO A 76 0.61 -7.57 13.90
C PRO A 76 0.66 -8.24 12.52
N SER A 77 -0.42 -8.91 12.13
CA SER A 77 -0.52 -9.56 10.81
C SER A 77 -0.51 -8.54 9.67
N PHE A 78 -1.20 -7.40 9.85
CA PHE A 78 -1.20 -6.31 8.88
C PHE A 78 0.19 -5.69 8.73
N LEU A 79 0.88 -5.40 9.83
CA LEU A 79 2.24 -4.87 9.81
C LEU A 79 3.20 -5.85 9.11
N MET A 80 3.10 -7.14 9.41
CA MET A 80 3.93 -8.16 8.76
C MET A 80 3.69 -8.22 7.25
N ALA A 81 2.42 -8.30 6.82
CA ALA A 81 2.06 -8.32 5.41
C ALA A 81 2.46 -7.02 4.69
N GLY A 82 2.25 -5.88 5.35
CA GLY A 82 2.60 -4.57 4.83
C GLY A 82 4.11 -4.38 4.67
N ILE A 83 4.91 -4.77 5.65
CA ILE A 83 6.38 -4.75 5.55
C ILE A 83 6.85 -5.68 4.43
N ALA A 84 6.31 -6.90 4.35
CA ALA A 84 6.63 -7.81 3.26
C ALA A 84 6.34 -7.19 1.89
N LEU A 85 5.21 -6.49 1.75
CA LEU A 85 4.85 -5.77 0.53
C LEU A 85 5.80 -4.61 0.19
N LEU A 86 6.25 -3.84 1.18
CA LEU A 86 7.25 -2.79 0.99
C LEU A 86 8.58 -3.35 0.49
N ILE A 87 9.01 -4.49 1.05
CA ILE A 87 10.24 -5.18 0.64
C ILE A 87 10.07 -5.77 -0.77
N MET A 88 8.91 -6.38 -1.07
CA MET A 88 8.62 -7.01 -2.35
C MET A 88 8.85 -6.05 -3.51
N TYR A 89 8.49 -4.77 -3.40
CA TYR A 89 8.77 -3.79 -4.44
C TYR A 89 10.28 -3.64 -4.72
N GLY A 90 11.10 -3.50 -3.69
CA GLY A 90 12.56 -3.40 -3.84
C GLY A 90 13.17 -4.65 -4.49
N VAL A 91 12.70 -5.83 -4.11
CA VAL A 91 13.17 -7.09 -4.70
C VAL A 91 12.70 -7.22 -6.16
N PHE A 92 11.41 -7.06 -6.43
CA PHE A 92 10.85 -7.29 -7.75
C PHE A 92 11.29 -6.24 -8.78
N SER A 93 11.45 -4.98 -8.39
CA SER A 93 12.03 -3.96 -9.27
C SER A 93 13.42 -4.35 -9.77
N SER A 94 14.28 -4.88 -8.89
CA SER A 94 15.63 -5.36 -9.26
C SER A 94 15.62 -6.59 -10.17
N MET A 95 14.59 -7.43 -10.07
CA MET A 95 14.44 -8.66 -10.84
C MET A 95 13.64 -8.49 -12.14
N THR A 96 13.14 -7.28 -12.43
CA THR A 96 12.26 -6.98 -13.58
C THR A 96 12.82 -7.52 -14.90
N ASN A 97 14.12 -7.36 -15.14
CA ASN A 97 14.78 -7.82 -16.37
C ASN A 97 15.11 -9.32 -16.35
N ALA A 98 15.42 -9.88 -15.19
CA ALA A 98 15.77 -11.29 -15.03
C ALA A 98 14.58 -12.23 -15.23
N LEU A 99 13.36 -11.75 -14.92
CA LEU A 99 12.12 -12.53 -15.00
C LEU A 99 11.23 -12.14 -16.20
N LYS A 100 11.85 -11.68 -17.30
CA LYS A 100 11.14 -11.38 -18.56
C LYS A 100 10.60 -12.66 -19.21
N PRO A 101 9.53 -12.57 -20.04
CA PRO A 101 8.91 -11.32 -20.52
C PRO A 101 7.85 -10.72 -19.58
N TRP A 102 7.11 -11.55 -18.84
CA TRP A 102 5.88 -11.11 -18.15
C TRP A 102 6.00 -11.04 -16.63
N LEU A 103 6.74 -11.97 -16.01
CA LEU A 103 6.68 -12.15 -14.55
C LEU A 103 7.37 -11.01 -13.81
N GLY A 104 8.55 -10.60 -14.26
CA GLY A 104 9.29 -9.47 -13.69
C GLY A 104 8.49 -8.16 -13.74
N PRO A 105 8.06 -7.70 -14.93
CA PRO A 105 7.24 -6.51 -15.07
C PRO A 105 5.93 -6.55 -14.27
N LEU A 106 5.26 -7.70 -14.21
CA LEU A 106 4.03 -7.88 -13.44
C LEU A 106 4.28 -7.69 -11.94
N LEU A 107 5.29 -8.36 -11.39
CA LEU A 107 5.61 -8.31 -9.97
C LEU A 107 6.09 -6.90 -9.57
N ALA A 108 6.96 -6.28 -10.36
CA ALA A 108 7.43 -4.91 -10.11
C ALA A 108 6.30 -3.88 -10.26
N GLY A 109 5.48 -4.01 -11.31
CA GLY A 109 4.38 -3.10 -11.59
C GLY A 109 3.28 -3.15 -10.54
N ILE A 110 2.91 -4.33 -10.03
CA ILE A 110 1.86 -4.44 -9.00
C ILE A 110 2.37 -4.02 -7.62
N SER A 111 3.60 -4.42 -7.27
CA SER A 111 4.14 -4.16 -5.93
C SER A 111 4.39 -2.67 -5.68
N TRP A 112 4.71 -1.87 -6.69
CA TRP A 112 5.02 -0.46 -6.51
C TRP A 112 3.82 0.39 -6.04
N PRO A 113 2.66 0.43 -6.74
CA PRO A 113 1.50 1.19 -6.27
C PRO A 113 0.96 0.65 -4.94
N LEU A 114 0.99 -0.68 -4.74
CA LEU A 114 0.58 -1.29 -3.48
C LEU A 114 1.49 -0.87 -2.32
N ALA A 115 2.81 -0.79 -2.54
CA ALA A 115 3.75 -0.29 -1.54
C ALA A 115 3.48 1.18 -1.20
N ILE A 116 3.21 2.04 -2.19
CA ILE A 116 2.84 3.46 -1.96
C ILE A 116 1.57 3.56 -1.11
N PHE A 117 0.56 2.74 -1.40
CA PHE A 117 -0.70 2.72 -0.66
C PHE A 117 -0.51 2.23 0.79
N VAL A 118 0.26 1.17 1.01
CA VAL A 118 0.38 0.54 2.33
C VAL A 118 1.41 1.22 3.23
N ALA A 119 2.44 1.87 2.66
CA ALA A 119 3.54 2.49 3.43
C ALA A 119 3.07 3.46 4.53
N PRO A 120 2.14 4.40 4.29
CA PRO A 120 1.70 5.33 5.32
C PRO A 120 0.96 4.63 6.46
N ALA A 121 0.11 3.65 6.15
CA ALA A 121 -0.61 2.88 7.16
C ALA A 121 0.34 2.09 8.05
N VAL A 122 1.32 1.40 7.44
CA VAL A 122 2.35 0.65 8.15
C VAL A 122 3.21 1.58 8.99
N GLY A 123 3.67 2.71 8.45
CA GLY A 123 4.49 3.67 9.20
C GLY A 123 3.78 4.19 10.44
N ILE A 124 2.52 4.59 10.30
CA ILE A 124 1.67 5.06 11.39
C ILE A 124 1.51 3.96 12.47
N LEU A 125 1.17 2.73 12.06
CA LEU A 125 0.95 1.62 12.99
C LEU A 125 2.25 1.16 13.67
N SER A 126 3.39 1.21 12.98
CA SER A 126 4.70 0.90 13.54
C SER A 126 5.10 1.89 14.63
N ILE A 127 4.88 3.20 14.41
CA ILE A 127 5.12 4.23 15.43
C ILE A 127 4.26 3.96 16.67
N LYS A 128 2.98 3.65 16.47
CA LYS A 128 2.08 3.31 17.58
C LYS A 128 2.56 2.07 18.33
N ALA A 129 2.99 1.02 17.64
CA ALA A 129 3.48 -0.19 18.28
C ALA A 129 4.71 0.09 19.18
N ILE A 130 5.66 0.89 18.71
CA ILE A 130 6.83 1.31 19.51
C ILE A 130 6.40 2.12 20.74
N TRP A 131 5.46 3.05 20.56
CA TRP A 131 4.94 3.87 21.64
C TRP A 131 4.19 3.07 22.71
N ASP A 132 3.41 2.07 22.30
CA ASP A 132 2.68 1.20 23.21
C ASP A 132 3.64 0.32 24.03
N ILE A 133 4.73 -0.19 23.42
CA ILE A 133 5.80 -0.92 24.14
C ILE A 133 6.46 -0.03 25.20
N GLY A 134 6.80 1.22 24.87
CA GLY A 134 7.45 2.13 25.82
C GLY A 134 6.53 2.68 26.91
N LYS A 135 5.23 2.40 26.87
CA LYS A 135 4.24 2.78 27.88
C LYS A 135 3.89 1.67 28.87
N GLU A 136 4.29 0.43 28.58
CA GLU A 136 4.04 -0.71 29.47
C GLU A 136 5.10 -0.82 30.59
N ASP A 137 5.99 0.18 30.72
CA ASP A 137 6.84 0.47 31.88
C ASP A 137 6.35 1.72 32.64
#